data_AF-A0A3L7RUJ6-F1
#
_entry.id   AF-A0A3L7RUJ6-F1
#
_cell.length_a   1.000
_cell.length_b   1.000
_cell.length_c   1.000
_cell.angle_alpha   90.00
_cell.angle_beta   90.00
_cell.angle_gamma   90.00
#
_symmetry.space_group_name_H-M   'P 1'
#
loop_
_entity.id
_entity.type
_entity.pdbx_description
1 polymer ?
#
loop_
_entity_poly.entity_id
_entity_poly.type
_entity_poly.pdbx_seq_one_letter_code
_entity_poly.pdbx_strand_id
1 'polypeptide(L)'
;MKNHATANDHEFPEWILGVIRCPNSGTCLSLASAQLLSLVEDRHGRSPMTNKIGRTISAIPTQALVSQDHRWLYPIIDGIPCLLPDEAIPLDFPFEFADPQDR
;
A
#
# COMPACT_ATOMS: atom_id res chain seq x y z
N MET A 1 10.98 -9.31 -36.85
CA MET A 1 11.12 -9.87 -35.49
C MET A 1 10.37 -8.97 -34.52
N LYS A 2 9.23 -9.41 -33.96
CA LYS A 2 8.55 -8.70 -32.88
C LYS A 2 9.13 -9.23 -31.57
N ASN A 3 10.10 -8.52 -31.02
CA ASN A 3 10.56 -8.76 -29.66
C ASN A 3 9.79 -7.79 -28.76
N HIS A 4 8.58 -8.18 -28.35
CA HIS A 4 7.85 -7.50 -27.28
C HIS A 4 7.74 -8.47 -26.10
N ALA A 5 8.75 -8.45 -25.24
CA ALA A 5 8.67 -8.98 -23.89
C ALA A 5 9.71 -8.23 -23.04
N THR A 6 9.31 -7.12 -22.42
CA THR A 6 10.09 -6.45 -21.36
C THR A 6 9.17 -5.67 -20.41
N ALA A 7 9.14 -6.13 -19.15
CA ALA A 7 8.77 -5.45 -17.90
C ALA A 7 7.28 -5.16 -17.57
N ASN A 8 6.81 -5.82 -16.50
CA ASN A 8 5.63 -5.57 -15.65
C ASN A 8 4.22 -5.60 -16.27
N ASP A 9 3.64 -6.81 -16.34
CA ASP A 9 2.21 -7.04 -16.66
C ASP A 9 1.27 -6.98 -15.43
N HIS A 10 1.79 -6.59 -14.25
CA HIS A 10 1.05 -6.61 -12.97
C HIS A 10 0.93 -5.23 -12.31
N GLU A 11 0.80 -4.16 -13.08
CA GLU A 11 0.50 -2.84 -12.52
C GLU A 11 -0.98 -2.78 -12.10
N PHE A 12 -1.23 -2.24 -10.90
CA PHE A 12 -2.59 -2.14 -10.38
C PHE A 12 -3.40 -1.11 -11.19
N PRO A 13 -4.60 -1.46 -11.68
CA PRO A 13 -5.38 -0.57 -12.53
C PRO A 13 -6.00 0.59 -11.75
N GLU A 14 -5.51 1.81 -11.96
CA GLU A 14 -5.95 3.01 -11.22
C GLU A 14 -7.44 3.34 -11.38
N TRP A 15 -8.08 2.96 -12.50
CA TRP A 15 -9.49 3.27 -12.78
C TRP A 15 -10.46 2.71 -11.75
N ILE A 16 -10.06 1.68 -10.98
CA ILE A 16 -10.93 1.06 -9.96
C ILE A 16 -10.96 1.83 -8.64
N LEU A 17 -9.98 2.72 -8.38
CA LEU A 17 -9.81 3.40 -7.07
C LEU A 17 -11.05 4.21 -6.63
N GLY A 18 -11.87 4.67 -7.57
CA GLY A 18 -13.14 5.37 -7.27
C GLY A 18 -14.30 4.45 -6.84
N VAL A 19 -14.19 3.14 -7.09
CA VAL A 19 -15.26 2.15 -6.85
C VAL A 19 -15.00 1.32 -5.59
N ILE A 20 -13.73 1.01 -5.31
CA ILE A 20 -13.36 0.25 -4.10
C ILE A 20 -13.24 1.16 -2.87
N ARG A 21 -13.45 0.59 -1.69
CA ARG A 21 -13.41 1.30 -0.40
C ARG A 21 -12.56 0.51 0.60
N CYS A 22 -12.02 1.22 1.58
CA CYS A 22 -11.30 0.64 2.70
C CYS A 22 -12.20 -0.34 3.47
N PRO A 23 -11.83 -1.64 3.57
CA PRO A 23 -12.61 -2.63 4.32
C PRO A 23 -12.79 -2.30 5.81
N ASN A 24 -11.85 -1.55 6.41
CA ASN A 24 -11.86 -1.24 7.84
C ASN A 24 -12.61 0.05 8.20
N SER A 25 -12.65 1.05 7.30
CA SER A 25 -13.20 2.39 7.60
C SER A 25 -14.21 2.91 6.57
N GLY A 26 -14.36 2.26 5.41
CA GLY A 26 -15.24 2.71 4.32
C GLY A 26 -14.74 3.94 3.54
N THR A 27 -13.56 4.47 3.89
CA THR A 27 -12.95 5.61 3.21
C THR A 27 -12.40 5.25 1.83
N CYS A 28 -12.10 6.26 1.01
CA CYS A 28 -11.47 6.06 -0.28
C CYS A 28 -10.08 5.45 -0.13
N LEU A 29 -9.64 4.76 -1.18
CA LEU A 29 -8.30 4.19 -1.29
C LEU A 29 -7.54 4.93 -2.38
N SER A 30 -6.25 5.10 -2.17
CA SER A 30 -5.29 5.66 -3.15
C SER A 30 -4.08 4.75 -3.25
N LEU A 31 -3.32 4.82 -4.35
CA LEU A 31 -2.00 4.21 -4.41
C LEU A 31 -1.08 4.84 -3.37
N ALA A 32 -0.32 4.01 -2.64
CA ALA A 32 0.71 4.48 -1.73
C ALA A 32 1.83 5.15 -2.52
N SER A 33 2.27 6.32 -2.05
CA SER A 33 3.39 7.03 -2.68
C SER A 33 4.72 6.28 -2.43
N ALA A 34 5.71 6.51 -3.30
CA ALA A 34 7.05 5.96 -3.10
C ALA A 34 7.67 6.39 -1.75
N GLN A 35 7.37 7.62 -1.29
CA GLN A 35 7.81 8.11 0.02
C GLN A 35 7.19 7.29 1.16
N LEU A 36 5.88 7.01 1.11
CA LEU A 36 5.22 6.18 2.12
C LEU A 36 5.77 4.76 2.15
N LEU A 37 5.98 4.15 0.98
CA LEU A 37 6.56 2.80 0.89
C LEU A 37 7.99 2.77 1.46
N SER A 38 8.80 3.79 1.19
CA SER A 38 10.14 3.92 1.76
C SER A 38 10.11 4.06 3.29
N LEU A 39 9.13 4.79 3.84
CA LEU A 39 8.94 4.90 5.28
C LEU A 39 8.51 3.58 5.93
N VAL A 40 7.64 2.83 5.26
CA VAL A 40 7.23 1.48 5.68
C VAL A 40 8.44 0.54 5.69
N GLU A 41 9.29 0.62 4.67
CA GLU A 41 10.53 -0.14 4.59
C GLU A 41 11.50 0.17 5.74
N ASP A 42 11.81 1.45 6.00
CA ASP A 42 12.65 1.84 7.15
C ASP A 42 12.03 1.37 8.47
N ARG A 43 10.73 1.55 8.65
CA ARG A 43 10.02 1.14 9.86
C ARG A 43 10.08 -0.37 10.09
N HIS A 44 9.91 -1.17 9.04
CA HIS A 44 10.01 -2.63 9.08
C HIS A 44 11.44 -3.08 9.37
N GLY A 45 12.44 -2.43 8.77
CA GLY A 45 13.86 -2.71 9.02
C GLY A 45 14.29 -2.44 10.46
N ARG A 46 13.67 -1.46 11.13
CA ARG A 46 13.92 -1.18 12.57
C ARG A 46 13.17 -2.11 13.51
N SER A 47 11.95 -2.48 13.16
CA SER A 47 11.15 -3.43 13.95
C SER A 47 10.11 -4.12 13.06
N PRO A 48 9.95 -5.45 13.21
CA PRO A 48 9.01 -6.21 12.38
C PRO A 48 7.61 -5.62 12.46
N MET A 49 7.12 -5.14 11.32
CA MET A 49 5.73 -4.70 11.20
C MET A 49 4.80 -5.92 11.18
N THR A 50 3.58 -5.73 11.67
CA THR A 50 2.56 -6.77 11.71
C THR A 50 1.33 -6.32 10.95
N ASN A 51 0.52 -7.26 10.47
CA ASN A 51 -0.83 -6.96 10.02
C ASN A 51 -1.77 -6.72 11.22
N LYS A 52 -3.03 -6.38 10.96
CA LYS A 52 -4.03 -6.05 11.97
C LYS A 52 -4.20 -7.11 13.05
N ILE A 53 -4.03 -8.39 12.70
CA ILE A 53 -4.15 -9.52 13.65
C ILE A 53 -2.83 -9.89 14.34
N GLY A 54 -1.78 -9.07 14.17
CA GLY A 54 -0.50 -9.24 14.86
C GLY A 54 0.46 -10.24 14.19
N ARG A 55 0.17 -10.71 12.97
CA ARG A 55 1.12 -11.56 12.23
C ARG A 55 2.18 -10.70 11.56
N THR A 56 3.44 -11.07 11.72
CA THR A 56 4.56 -10.38 11.07
C THR A 56 4.42 -10.45 9.55
N ILE A 57 4.52 -9.30 8.89
CA ILE A 57 4.53 -9.25 7.42
C ILE A 57 5.82 -9.89 6.90
N SER A 58 5.72 -10.79 5.92
CA SER A 58 6.87 -11.54 5.43
C SER A 58 7.72 -10.79 4.40
N ALA A 59 7.13 -9.79 3.75
CA ALA A 59 7.80 -8.95 2.76
C ALA A 59 7.23 -7.53 2.79
N ILE A 60 8.08 -6.55 2.51
CA ILE A 60 7.65 -5.16 2.34
C ILE A 60 6.98 -5.03 0.96
N PRO A 61 5.78 -4.45 0.88
CA PRO A 61 5.11 -4.26 -0.39
C PRO A 61 5.85 -3.24 -1.25
N THR A 62 6.11 -3.60 -2.52
CA THR A 62 6.62 -2.66 -3.54
C THR A 62 5.52 -1.77 -4.11
N GLN A 63 4.26 -2.19 -3.96
CA GLN A 63 3.05 -1.44 -4.29
C GLN A 63 2.00 -1.71 -3.21
N ALA A 64 1.21 -0.69 -2.86
CA ALA A 64 0.14 -0.82 -1.89
C ALA A 64 -0.97 0.20 -2.15
N LEU A 65 -2.14 -0.07 -1.59
CA LEU A 65 -3.20 0.92 -1.40
C LEU A 65 -3.13 1.47 0.01
N VAL A 66 -3.43 2.76 0.18
CA VAL A 66 -3.52 3.43 1.48
C VAL A 66 -4.94 3.98 1.66
N SER A 67 -5.49 3.87 2.88
CA SER A 67 -6.75 4.53 3.22
C SER A 67 -6.57 6.06 3.26
N GLN A 68 -7.59 6.80 2.87
CA GLN A 68 -7.57 8.28 2.91
C GLN A 68 -7.34 8.83 4.33
N ASP A 69 -7.76 8.08 5.36
CA ASP A 69 -7.49 8.39 6.77
C ASP A 69 -6.07 8.02 7.22
N HIS A 70 -5.25 7.47 6.32
CA HIS A 70 -3.85 7.07 6.51
C HIS A 70 -3.61 6.10 7.68
N ARG A 71 -4.63 5.32 8.07
CA ARG A 71 -4.49 4.30 9.14
C ARG A 71 -4.13 2.93 8.61
N TRP A 72 -4.47 2.63 7.35
CA TRP A 72 -4.35 1.29 6.80
C TRP A 72 -3.59 1.30 5.47
N LEU A 73 -2.67 0.34 5.34
CA LEU A 73 -1.97 0.01 4.12
C LEU A 73 -2.35 -1.41 3.70
N TYR A 74 -2.71 -1.60 2.43
CA TYR A 74 -3.10 -2.88 1.85
C TYR A 74 -2.08 -3.24 0.76
N PRO A 75 -1.29 -4.32 0.92
CA PRO A 75 -0.28 -4.68 -0.07
C PRO A 75 -0.92 -5.07 -1.40
N ILE A 76 -0.29 -4.70 -2.50
CA ILE A 76 -0.59 -5.21 -3.84
C ILE A 76 0.45 -6.29 -4.13
N ILE A 77 -0.02 -7.51 -4.37
CA ILE A 77 0.82 -8.69 -4.60
C ILE A 77 0.44 -9.23 -5.98
N ASP A 78 1.41 -9.32 -6.89
CA ASP A 78 1.18 -9.74 -8.28
C ASP A 78 0.04 -8.94 -8.96
N GLY A 79 -0.03 -7.63 -8.70
CA GLY A 79 -1.04 -6.73 -9.26
C GLY A 79 -2.42 -6.82 -8.60
N ILE A 80 -2.60 -7.68 -7.59
CA ILE A 80 -3.85 -7.90 -6.88
C ILE A 80 -3.79 -7.24 -5.50
N PRO A 81 -4.68 -6.29 -5.16
CA PRO A 81 -4.71 -5.69 -3.83
C PRO A 81 -5.29 -6.68 -2.82
N CYS A 82 -4.56 -6.91 -1.73
CA CYS A 82 -5.08 -7.70 -0.61
C CYS A 82 -6.02 -6.83 0.25
N LEU A 83 -7.31 -6.78 -0.10
CA LEU A 83 -8.35 -6.04 0.63
C LEU A 83 -9.00 -6.86 1.76
N LEU A 84 -8.26 -7.78 2.37
CA LEU A 84 -8.73 -8.51 3.54
C LEU A 84 -8.51 -7.64 4.79
N PRO A 85 -9.53 -7.40 5.64
CA PRO A 85 -9.38 -6.57 6.84
C PRO A 85 -8.25 -7.01 7.77
N ASP A 86 -8.04 -8.33 7.88
CA ASP A 86 -7.04 -8.93 8.78
C ASP A 86 -5.61 -8.80 8.26
N GLU A 87 -5.43 -8.70 6.94
CA GLU A 87 -4.13 -8.53 6.29
C GLU A 87 -3.73 -7.06 6.14
N ALA A 88 -4.59 -6.12 6.53
CA ALA A 88 -4.28 -4.71 6.55
C ALA A 88 -3.09 -4.43 7.47
N ILE A 89 -2.14 -3.61 7.01
CA ILE A 89 -0.99 -3.18 7.80
C ILE A 89 -1.36 -1.84 8.45
N PRO A 90 -1.41 -1.74 9.79
CA PRO A 90 -1.67 -0.50 10.48
C PRO A 90 -0.48 0.47 10.33
N LEU A 91 -0.80 1.73 10.00
CA LEU A 91 0.16 2.83 9.92
C LEU A 91 0.21 3.60 11.24
N ASP A 92 0.38 2.87 12.35
CA ASP A 92 0.41 3.40 13.73
C ASP A 92 1.79 4.00 14.09
N PHE A 93 2.31 4.83 13.18
CA PHE A 93 3.55 5.56 13.38
C PHE A 93 3.39 6.99 12.83
N PRO A 94 4.13 7.97 13.37
CA PRO A 94 4.13 9.31 12.82
C PRO A 94 4.92 9.31 11.51
N PHE A 95 4.31 9.84 10.46
CA PHE A 95 4.97 10.18 9.21
C PHE A 95 4.41 11.51 8.69
N GLU A 96 5.31 12.40 8.28
CA GLU A 96 4.94 13.66 7.67
C GLU A 96 4.84 13.47 6.17
N PHE A 97 3.68 13.77 5.61
CA PHE A 97 3.51 13.88 4.18
C PHE A 97 4.03 15.25 3.76
N ALA A 98 5.14 15.29 3.03
CA ALA A 98 5.42 16.45 2.21
C ALA A 98 4.41 16.42 1.06
N ASP A 99 3.26 17.08 1.24
CA ASP A 99 2.26 17.18 0.19
C ASP A 99 2.87 17.92 -1.01
N PRO A 100 3.00 17.27 -2.19
CA PRO A 100 3.51 17.94 -3.38
C PRO A 100 2.57 19.05 -3.93
N GLN A 101 1.41 19.29 -3.30
CA GLN A 101 0.48 20.38 -3.63
C GLN A 101 0.62 21.63 -2.72
N ASP A 102 1.54 21.65 -1.75
CA ASP A 102 1.86 22.86 -0.96
C ASP A 102 2.86 23.77 -1.70
N ARG A 103 2.54 24.16 -2.93
CA ARG A 103 3.33 25.12 -3.72
C ARG A 103 2.45 26.13 -4.45
#